data_AF-A0A8T4LY37-F1
#
_entry.id   AF-A0A8T4LY37-F1
#
_cell.length_a   1.000
_cell.length_b   1.000
_cell.length_c   1.000
_cell.angle_alpha   90.00
_cell.angle_beta   90.00
_cell.angle_gamma   90.00
#
_symmetry.space_group_name_H-M   'P 1'
#
loop_
_entity.id
_entity.type
_entity.pdbx_description
1 polymer ?
#
loop_
_entity_poly.entity_id
_entity_poly.type
_entity_poly.pdbx_seq_one_letter_code
_entity_poly.pdbx_strand_id
1 'polypeptide(L)'
;DFTNLRTTGFTVGAWVKFDADSSPDPNGDAIVHLGTTDAEDGGVGNYRNFFDLERSSGNIVSFANSHPGGETNLVSTSSVANNQWKYIVASWNPSTQTKKIYLDCLPNAVAGGANFASQVEGPLLIGADRDL
;
A
#
# COMPACT_ATOMS: atom_id res chain seq x y z
N ASP A 1 14.07 4.45 11.71
CA ASP A 1 13.96 5.78 11.09
C ASP A 1 13.62 5.55 9.62
N PHE A 2 12.50 6.12 9.15
CA PHE A 2 12.00 5.98 7.78
C PHE A 2 12.11 7.28 6.96
N THR A 3 12.86 8.28 7.44
CA THR A 3 12.87 9.66 6.91
C THR A 3 13.30 9.79 5.45
N ASN A 4 14.12 8.86 4.94
CA ASN A 4 14.68 8.95 3.58
C ASN A 4 14.01 8.04 2.54
N LEU A 5 12.94 7.29 2.91
CA LEU A 5 12.32 6.33 1.98
C LEU A 5 11.82 6.96 0.67
N ARG A 6 11.48 8.25 0.69
CA ARG A 6 11.08 9.01 -0.50
C ARG A 6 12.19 9.10 -1.55
N THR A 7 13.45 9.22 -1.13
CA THR A 7 14.60 9.45 -2.02
C THR A 7 15.42 8.19 -2.24
N THR A 8 15.43 7.26 -1.28
CA THR A 8 16.15 5.99 -1.40
C THR A 8 15.31 4.87 -2.03
N GLY A 9 13.98 5.02 -2.02
CA GLY A 9 13.08 3.92 -2.34
C GLY A 9 12.98 2.93 -1.20
N PHE A 10 12.08 1.95 -1.36
CA PHE A 10 11.83 0.92 -0.38
C PHE A 10 11.17 -0.31 -1.01
N THR A 11 11.24 -1.40 -0.27
CA THR A 11 10.52 -2.65 -0.54
C THR A 11 9.89 -3.11 0.76
N VAL A 12 8.62 -3.49 0.70
CA VAL A 12 7.87 -4.11 1.81
C VAL A 12 7.38 -5.47 1.35
N GLY A 13 7.47 -6.48 2.22
CA GLY A 13 6.99 -7.82 1.91
C GLY A 13 6.42 -8.50 3.14
N ALA A 14 5.37 -9.29 2.93
CA ALA A 14 4.67 -10.03 3.99
C ALA A 14 4.13 -11.36 3.45
N TRP A 15 4.20 -12.40 4.30
CA TRP A 15 3.35 -13.57 4.12
C TRP A 15 1.97 -13.25 4.67
N VAL A 16 0.94 -13.42 3.85
CA VAL A 16 -0.45 -13.16 4.22
C VAL A 16 -1.30 -14.39 3.96
N LYS A 17 -2.40 -14.50 4.70
CA LYS A 17 -3.48 -15.44 4.42
C LYS A 17 -4.79 -14.69 4.63
N PHE A 18 -5.53 -14.46 3.56
CA PHE A 18 -6.82 -13.78 3.65
C PHE A 18 -7.91 -14.78 4.03
N ASP A 19 -8.76 -14.40 4.98
CA ASP A 19 -10.04 -15.06 5.20
C ASP A 19 -11.04 -14.69 4.08
N ALA A 20 -12.18 -15.37 4.05
CA ALA A 20 -13.23 -15.07 3.09
C ALA A 20 -13.55 -13.57 3.08
N ASP A 21 -13.60 -12.99 1.87
CA ASP A 21 -13.94 -11.58 1.70
C ASP A 21 -15.36 -11.34 2.21
N SER A 22 -15.45 -10.56 3.28
CA SER A 22 -16.72 -10.17 3.90
C SER A 22 -16.92 -8.65 3.86
N SER A 23 -15.91 -7.91 3.40
CA SER A 23 -15.98 -6.45 3.28
C SER A 23 -16.46 -6.09 1.88
N PRO A 24 -17.55 -5.32 1.75
CA PRO A 24 -17.94 -4.73 0.47
C PRO A 24 -17.07 -3.52 0.09
N ASP A 25 -16.12 -3.09 0.94
CA ASP A 25 -15.33 -1.89 0.70
C ASP A 25 -14.20 -2.14 -0.32
N PRO A 26 -14.17 -1.41 -1.45
CA PRO A 26 -13.04 -1.44 -2.38
C PRO A 26 -11.73 -0.84 -1.82
N ASN A 27 -11.79 -0.03 -0.75
CA ASN A 27 -10.65 0.60 -0.09
C ASN A 27 -10.20 -0.30 1.08
N GLY A 28 -9.07 -0.95 0.86
CA GLY A 28 -8.81 -2.26 1.40
C GLY A 28 -8.37 -2.35 2.86
N ASP A 29 -8.57 -3.54 3.43
CA ASP A 29 -7.98 -3.93 4.73
C ASP A 29 -6.45 -3.76 4.66
N ALA A 30 -5.88 -2.95 5.56
CA ALA A 30 -4.44 -2.70 5.55
C ALA A 30 -3.66 -3.99 5.89
N ILE A 31 -2.74 -4.37 5.01
CA ILE A 31 -1.78 -5.46 5.25
C ILE A 31 -0.58 -4.88 6.01
N VAL A 32 0.03 -3.84 5.45
CA VAL A 32 1.10 -3.05 6.07
C VAL A 32 0.92 -1.60 5.64
N HIS A 33 1.01 -0.67 6.58
CA HIS A 33 1.07 0.76 6.26
C HIS A 33 2.09 1.49 7.11
N LEU A 34 2.61 2.58 6.53
CA LEU A 34 3.46 3.54 7.23
C LEU A 34 2.76 4.90 7.14
N GLY A 35 2.26 5.38 8.27
CA GLY A 35 1.37 6.53 8.30
C GLY A 35 0.78 6.77 9.67
N THR A 36 0.15 7.92 9.87
CA THR A 36 -0.65 8.18 11.07
C THR A 36 -2.04 7.56 10.88
N THR A 37 -2.58 6.90 11.92
CA THR A 37 -3.88 6.21 11.84
C THR A 37 -5.07 7.15 11.70
N ASP A 38 -4.96 8.42 12.11
CA ASP A 38 -6.12 9.29 12.26
C ASP A 38 -5.84 10.73 11.84
N ALA A 39 -6.53 11.18 10.79
CA ALA A 39 -7.15 12.51 10.71
C ALA A 39 -8.17 12.53 9.56
N GLU A 40 -9.40 12.91 9.90
CA GLU A 40 -10.51 13.17 8.99
C GLU A 40 -10.13 14.12 7.83
N ASP A 41 -10.87 13.94 6.74
CA ASP A 41 -10.90 14.64 5.45
C ASP A 41 -10.48 16.13 5.38
N GLY A 42 -10.04 16.50 4.16
CA GLY A 42 -10.54 17.74 3.53
C GLY A 42 -9.54 18.85 3.19
N GLY A 43 -8.24 18.69 3.46
CA GLY A 43 -7.23 19.73 3.21
C GLY A 43 -6.19 19.37 2.14
N VAL A 44 -5.94 20.29 1.21
CA VAL A 44 -4.73 20.26 0.35
C VAL A 44 -3.51 20.30 1.26
N GLY A 45 -2.79 19.18 1.37
CA GLY A 45 -1.57 19.06 2.18
C GLY A 45 -1.66 18.13 3.41
N ASN A 46 -2.81 17.51 3.69
CA ASN A 46 -2.92 16.49 4.74
C ASN A 46 -2.71 15.10 4.12
N TYR A 47 -1.56 14.48 4.34
CA TYR A 47 -1.25 13.15 3.80
C TYR A 47 -1.44 12.09 4.89
N ARG A 48 -2.41 11.18 4.69
CA ARG A 48 -2.84 10.17 5.67
C ARG A 48 -1.75 9.12 5.92
N ASN A 49 -1.26 8.53 4.83
CA ASN A 49 -0.24 7.49 4.86
C ASN A 49 0.89 7.81 3.89
N PHE A 50 2.13 7.50 4.28
CA PHE A 50 3.25 7.51 3.34
C PHE A 50 3.05 6.42 2.30
N PHE A 51 2.82 5.17 2.71
CA PHE A 51 2.44 4.07 1.82
C PHE A 51 1.42 3.16 2.49
N ASP A 52 0.64 2.48 1.64
CA ASP A 52 -0.24 1.40 2.05
C ASP A 52 -0.07 0.18 1.15
N LEU A 53 0.06 -0.98 1.77
CA LEU A 53 -0.09 -2.28 1.13
C LEU A 53 -1.40 -2.86 1.66
N GLU A 54 -2.36 -3.10 0.79
CA GLU A 54 -3.75 -3.34 1.17
C GLU A 54 -4.36 -4.51 0.40
N ARG A 55 -5.41 -5.09 0.97
CA ARG A 55 -6.31 -6.03 0.29
C ARG A 55 -7.55 -5.28 -0.19
N SER A 56 -7.67 -5.08 -1.50
CA SER A 56 -8.86 -4.53 -2.15
C SER A 56 -9.88 -5.63 -2.52
N SER A 57 -11.08 -5.19 -2.94
CA SER A 57 -12.20 -6.03 -3.37
C SER A 57 -11.76 -7.18 -4.28
N GLY A 58 -12.27 -8.39 -3.99
CA GLY A 58 -11.93 -9.59 -4.76
C GLY A 58 -10.54 -10.14 -4.45
N ASN A 59 -9.99 -9.80 -3.28
CA ASN A 59 -8.67 -10.18 -2.78
C ASN A 59 -7.51 -9.76 -3.69
N ILE A 60 -7.65 -8.62 -4.33
CA ILE A 60 -6.58 -8.05 -5.13
C ILE A 60 -5.70 -7.21 -4.21
N VAL A 61 -4.39 -7.20 -4.45
CA VAL A 61 -3.44 -6.42 -3.65
C VAL A 61 -3.32 -5.03 -4.24
N SER A 62 -3.45 -4.00 -3.40
CA SER A 62 -3.19 -2.60 -3.76
C SER A 62 -1.91 -2.10 -3.09
N PHE A 63 -1.13 -1.30 -3.82
CA PHE A 63 0.00 -0.54 -3.29
C PHE A 63 -0.22 0.96 -3.52
N ALA A 64 -0.68 1.63 -2.47
CA ALA A 64 -0.99 3.04 -2.45
C ALA A 64 0.22 3.89 -2.04
N ASN A 65 0.26 5.12 -2.56
CA ASN A 65 1.05 6.17 -1.94
C ASN A 65 0.38 7.52 -2.06
N SER A 66 0.51 8.31 -0.99
CA SER A 66 0.09 9.71 -0.98
C SER A 66 1.14 10.61 -1.65
N HIS A 67 0.65 11.57 -2.43
CA HIS A 67 1.46 12.61 -3.06
C HIS A 67 0.70 13.96 -3.08
N PRO A 68 1.35 15.09 -3.38
CA PRO A 68 0.70 16.41 -3.36
C PRO A 68 -0.52 16.61 -4.27
N GLY A 69 -0.79 15.68 -5.18
CA GLY A 69 -1.93 15.71 -6.11
C GLY A 69 -3.01 14.67 -5.79
N GLY A 70 -2.93 13.98 -4.65
CA GLY A 70 -3.84 12.91 -4.26
C GLY A 70 -3.11 11.60 -3.94
N GLU A 71 -3.80 10.50 -4.14
CA GLU A 71 -3.27 9.14 -3.97
C GLU A 71 -3.17 8.46 -5.33
N THR A 72 -2.12 7.67 -5.55
CA THR A 72 -2.08 6.74 -6.68
C THR A 72 -2.04 5.30 -6.18
N ASN A 73 -2.79 4.43 -6.87
CA ASN A 73 -2.85 3.01 -6.54
C ASN A 73 -2.30 2.16 -7.68
N LEU A 74 -1.41 1.24 -7.34
CA LEU A 74 -1.05 0.12 -8.21
C LEU A 74 -1.80 -1.11 -7.71
N VAL A 75 -2.53 -1.77 -8.58
CA VAL A 75 -3.36 -2.93 -8.23
C VAL A 75 -2.80 -4.18 -8.90
N SER A 76 -2.78 -5.32 -8.19
CA SER A 76 -2.33 -6.60 -8.73
C SER A 76 -3.25 -7.09 -9.86
N THR A 77 -2.69 -7.80 -10.85
CA THR A 77 -3.45 -8.33 -11.99
C THR A 77 -4.15 -9.65 -11.69
N SER A 78 -3.85 -10.25 -10.55
CA SER A 78 -4.46 -11.48 -10.06
C SER A 78 -4.85 -11.34 -8.59
N SER A 79 -5.90 -12.03 -8.19
CA SER A 79 -6.34 -12.13 -6.81
C SER A 79 -5.54 -13.16 -6.00
N VAL A 80 -5.58 -13.00 -4.69
CA VAL A 80 -5.10 -13.98 -3.71
C VAL A 80 -6.26 -14.88 -3.32
N ALA A 81 -6.07 -16.19 -3.41
CA ALA A 81 -7.10 -17.15 -3.00
C ALA A 81 -7.32 -17.10 -1.48
N ASN A 82 -8.58 -17.17 -1.07
CA ASN A 82 -8.95 -17.28 0.35
C ASN A 82 -8.29 -18.50 0.99
N ASN A 83 -7.97 -18.39 2.27
CA ASN A 83 -7.44 -19.46 3.10
C ASN A 83 -6.13 -20.08 2.59
N GLN A 84 -5.37 -19.37 1.76
CA GLN A 84 -4.07 -19.80 1.27
C GLN A 84 -2.99 -18.78 1.61
N TRP A 85 -1.82 -19.28 2.01
CA TRP A 85 -0.66 -18.43 2.21
C TRP A 85 -0.17 -17.87 0.88
N LYS A 86 0.12 -16.58 0.87
CA LYS A 86 0.69 -15.87 -0.27
C LYS A 86 1.81 -14.98 0.20
N TYR A 87 2.93 -14.96 -0.51
CA TYR A 87 3.96 -13.97 -0.26
C TYR A 87 3.74 -12.75 -1.16
N ILE A 88 3.46 -11.60 -0.57
CA ILE A 88 3.23 -10.34 -1.28
C ILE A 88 4.45 -9.46 -1.08
N VAL A 89 4.90 -8.84 -2.17
CA VAL A 89 5.96 -7.81 -2.12
C VAL A 89 5.52 -6.60 -2.93
N ALA A 90 5.69 -5.41 -2.37
CA ALA A 90 5.57 -4.14 -3.07
C ALA A 90 6.89 -3.37 -2.99
N SER A 91 7.26 -2.70 -4.09
CA SER A 91 8.46 -1.86 -4.12
C SER A 91 8.25 -0.54 -4.84
N TRP A 92 8.96 0.48 -4.37
CA TRP A 92 9.02 1.81 -4.95
C TRP A 92 10.45 2.17 -5.31
N ASN A 93 10.65 2.58 -6.57
CA ASN A 93 11.89 3.18 -7.04
C ASN A 93 11.66 4.66 -7.38
N PRO A 94 12.23 5.61 -6.60
CA PRO A 94 12.06 7.04 -6.82
C PRO A 94 12.81 7.57 -8.04
N SER A 95 13.89 6.91 -8.48
CA SER A 95 14.66 7.34 -9.66
C SER A 95 13.89 7.17 -10.96
N THR A 96 13.10 6.09 -11.07
CA THR A 96 12.26 5.79 -12.24
C THR A 96 10.78 6.06 -11.97
N GLN A 97 10.45 6.56 -10.77
CA GLN A 97 9.10 6.75 -10.28
C GLN A 97 8.20 5.53 -10.54
N THR A 98 8.71 4.33 -10.23
CA THR A 98 8.05 3.07 -10.58
C THR A 98 7.63 2.31 -9.34
N LYS A 99 6.37 1.87 -9.33
CA LYS A 99 5.82 0.91 -8.38
C LYS A 99 5.80 -0.49 -8.98
N LYS A 100 6.04 -1.51 -8.16
CA LYS A 100 5.91 -2.91 -8.55
C LYS A 100 5.24 -3.73 -7.47
N ILE A 101 4.40 -4.68 -7.88
CA ILE A 101 3.85 -5.73 -7.03
C ILE A 101 4.35 -7.08 -7.52
N TYR A 102 4.72 -7.94 -6.57
CA TYR A 102 5.08 -9.33 -6.79
C TYR A 102 4.22 -10.23 -5.91
N LEU A 103 3.86 -11.38 -6.46
CA LEU A 103 3.13 -12.44 -5.76
C LEU A 103 3.96 -13.73 -5.84
N ASP A 104 4.30 -14.32 -4.70
CA ASP A 104 5.23 -15.47 -4.58
C ASP A 104 6.55 -15.25 -5.34
N CYS A 105 7.12 -14.06 -5.18
CA CYS A 105 8.34 -13.62 -5.87
C CYS A 105 8.23 -13.47 -7.40
N LEU A 106 7.05 -13.66 -7.99
CA LEU A 106 6.80 -13.46 -9.42
C LEU A 106 6.29 -12.04 -9.69
N PRO A 107 6.79 -11.34 -10.72
CA PRO A 107 6.24 -10.04 -11.12
C PRO A 107 4.75 -10.15 -11.42
N ASN A 108 3.96 -9.20 -10.92
CA ASN A 108 2.52 -9.23 -11.08
C ASN A 108 1.94 -7.94 -11.65
N ALA A 109 2.39 -6.78 -11.16
CA ALA A 109 1.94 -5.49 -11.66
C ALA A 109 3.07 -4.45 -11.61
N VAL A 110 3.02 -3.49 -12.53
CA VAL A 110 3.96 -2.37 -12.61
C VAL A 110 3.24 -1.14 -13.15
N ALA A 111 3.50 0.02 -12.54
CA ALA A 111 3.04 1.30 -13.05
C ALA A 111 4.04 2.41 -12.71
N GLY A 112 3.97 3.50 -13.49
CA GLY A 112 4.52 4.77 -13.04
C GLY A 112 3.71 5.30 -11.84
N GLY A 113 4.32 6.16 -11.04
CA GLY A 113 3.67 6.83 -9.92
C GLY A 113 4.20 8.25 -9.74
N ALA A 114 3.56 9.01 -8.88
CA ALA A 114 4.10 10.30 -8.44
C ALA A 114 5.05 10.10 -7.25
N ASN A 115 6.00 11.02 -7.10
CA ASN A 115 6.82 11.07 -5.89
C ASN A 115 5.95 11.24 -4.64
N PHE A 116 6.30 10.52 -3.58
CA PHE A 116 5.65 10.58 -2.29
C PHE A 116 5.65 12.01 -1.74
N ALA A 117 4.64 12.32 -0.92
CA ALA A 117 4.55 13.57 -0.18
C ALA A 117 5.76 13.80 0.74
N SER A 118 5.94 15.06 1.18
CA SER A 118 7.18 15.54 1.80
C SER A 118 7.49 14.97 3.19
N GLN A 119 6.53 14.36 3.88
CA GLN A 119 6.71 13.87 5.24
C GLN A 119 6.37 12.38 5.35
N VAL A 120 7.36 11.59 5.79
CA VAL A 120 7.15 10.24 6.31
C VAL A 120 6.85 10.42 7.80
N GLU A 121 5.58 10.38 8.16
CA GLU A 121 5.13 10.55 9.53
C GLU A 121 4.32 9.33 9.96
N GLY A 122 4.45 8.97 11.24
CA GLY A 122 3.66 7.90 11.86
C GLY A 122 4.37 6.54 12.00
N PRO A 123 3.73 5.62 12.75
CA PRO A 123 4.22 4.26 12.95
C PRO A 123 4.15 3.42 11.68
N LEU A 124 4.99 2.39 11.62
CA LEU A 124 4.77 1.23 10.76
C LEU A 124 3.81 0.29 11.48
N LEU A 125 2.70 -0.04 10.83
CA LEU A 125 1.62 -0.84 11.40
C LEU A 125 1.32 -2.03 10.48
N ILE A 126 0.93 -3.14 11.11
CA ILE A 126 0.56 -4.40 10.45
C ILE A 126 -0.87 -4.69 10.87
N GLY A 127 -1.79 -4.77 9.91
CA GLY A 127 -3.21 -4.90 10.22
C GLY A 127 -3.75 -3.63 10.89
N ALA A 128 -4.66 -2.95 10.20
CA ALA A 128 -5.50 -1.92 10.78
C ALA A 128 -6.74 -1.80 9.89
N ASP A 129 -7.91 -1.97 10.50
CA ASP A 129 -9.14 -1.46 9.90
C ASP A 129 -9.04 0.07 9.97
N ARG A 130 -9.26 0.76 8.84
CA ARG A 130 -9.22 2.22 8.80
C ARG A 130 -10.56 2.86 9.16
N ASP A 131 -11.60 2.05 9.36
CA ASP A 131 -12.98 2.50 9.56
C ASP A 131 -13.53 2.15 10.97
N LEU A 132 -12.76 2.42 12.04
CA LEU A 132 -13.28 2.41 13.42
C LEU A 132 -13.49 3.80 13.99
#